data_AF-X5WZP9-F1
#
_entry.id   AF-X5WZP9-F1
#
_cell.length_a   1.000
_cell.length_b   1.000
_cell.length_c   1.000
_cell.angle_alpha   90.00
_cell.angle_beta   90.00
_cell.angle_gamma   90.00
#
_symmetry.space_group_name_H-M   'P 1'
#
loop_
_entity.id
_entity.type
_entity.pdbx_description
1 polymer ?
#
loop_
_entity_poly.entity_id
_entity_poly.type
_entity_poly.pdbx_seq_one_letter_code
_entity_poly.pdbx_strand_id
1 'polypeptide(L)'
;MQLTEQFNYGMDEVGHGVAVLSGSFVRNDSTHHCLSIFTLRNAVEPPAQHAFGLHHIAFEMNSSDDLLALYRRFEERGIAIVNARKGGPGNQPRFYGRDPDGNLLEFYWSIDQIGWDGIPRPYPPIEEIELESFDFEAFERDRERMAAAAKAANKA
;
A
#
# COMPACT_ATOMS: atom_id res chain seq x y z
N MET A 1 -0.12 15.70 12.16
CA MET A 1 -0.62 14.47 11.51
C MET A 1 -2.11 14.65 11.22
N GLN A 2 -2.56 14.26 10.04
CA GLN A 2 -3.95 14.35 9.57
C GLN A 2 -4.42 12.97 9.11
N LEU A 3 -5.69 12.64 9.36
CA LEU A 3 -6.30 11.45 8.79
C LEU A 3 -6.45 11.63 7.27
N THR A 4 -6.02 10.64 6.50
CA THR A 4 -6.22 10.59 5.05
C THR A 4 -7.45 9.77 4.72
N GLU A 5 -7.51 8.54 5.24
CA GLU A 5 -8.67 7.68 5.07
C GLU A 5 -8.73 6.63 6.18
N GLN A 6 -9.91 6.01 6.31
CA GLN A 6 -10.13 4.88 7.19
C GLN A 6 -11.20 3.96 6.60
N PHE A 7 -11.11 2.68 6.93
CA PHE A 7 -12.13 1.69 6.60
C PHE A 7 -12.36 0.73 7.76
N ASN A 8 -13.53 0.10 7.79
CA ASN A 8 -13.85 -1.00 8.69
C ASN A 8 -14.77 -1.99 7.97
N TYR A 9 -14.25 -3.16 7.64
CA TYR A 9 -14.98 -4.22 6.94
C TYR A 9 -15.78 -5.12 7.88
N GLY A 10 -15.62 -4.99 9.19
CA GLY A 10 -16.23 -5.90 10.15
C GLY A 10 -15.78 -7.35 9.98
N MET A 11 -16.52 -8.28 10.60
CA MET A 11 -16.16 -9.70 10.63
C MET A 11 -16.53 -10.48 9.36
N ASP A 12 -17.45 -9.94 8.56
CA ASP A 12 -18.09 -10.68 7.47
C ASP A 12 -17.65 -10.25 6.06
N GLU A 13 -16.95 -9.12 5.93
CA GLU A 13 -16.45 -8.63 4.64
C GLU A 13 -14.93 -8.75 4.54
N VAL A 14 -14.45 -9.19 3.37
CA VAL A 14 -13.03 -9.21 3.01
C VAL A 14 -12.77 -8.02 2.08
N GLY A 15 -11.94 -7.09 2.54
CA GLY A 15 -11.55 -5.92 1.75
C GLY A 15 -10.08 -5.96 1.33
N HIS A 16 -9.23 -5.14 1.94
CA HIS A 16 -7.79 -5.04 1.67
C HIS A 16 -6.98 -6.29 2.12
N GLY A 17 -7.34 -7.46 1.61
CA GLY A 17 -6.80 -8.76 2.00
C GLY A 17 -7.59 -9.43 3.13
N VAL A 18 -7.20 -10.66 3.49
CA VAL A 18 -7.91 -11.49 4.48
C VAL A 18 -7.53 -11.20 5.94
N ALA A 19 -6.37 -10.60 6.16
CA ALA A 19 -5.80 -10.43 7.50
C ALA A 19 -6.26 -9.15 8.21
N VAL A 20 -6.58 -8.09 7.46
CA VAL A 20 -6.91 -6.76 8.01
C VAL A 20 -8.42 -6.59 8.09
N LEU A 21 -8.92 -6.24 9.27
CA LEU A 21 -10.34 -5.96 9.54
C LEU A 21 -10.66 -4.48 9.37
N SER A 22 -9.79 -3.62 9.88
CA SER A 22 -9.90 -2.17 9.76
C SER A 22 -8.53 -1.53 9.63
N GLY A 23 -8.50 -0.34 9.02
CA GLY A 23 -7.28 0.42 8.79
C GLY A 23 -7.53 1.92 8.93
N SER A 24 -6.57 2.63 9.50
CA SER A 24 -6.51 4.10 9.52
C SER A 24 -5.16 4.57 8.98
N PHE A 25 -5.20 5.46 8.00
CA PHE A 25 -4.04 5.95 7.28
C PHE A 25 -3.86 7.42 7.58
N VAL A 26 -2.72 7.78 8.17
CA VAL A 26 -2.43 9.17 8.58
C VAL A 26 -1.20 9.69 7.88
N ARG A 27 -1.21 10.97 7.55
CA ARG A 27 -0.12 11.69 6.88
C ARG A 27 0.38 12.88 7.69
N ASN A 28 1.59 13.33 7.40
CA ASN A 28 2.18 14.56 7.92
C ASN A 28 2.61 15.54 6.82
N ASP A 29 2.51 15.16 5.55
CA ASP A 29 2.71 15.98 4.36
C ASP A 29 1.66 15.63 3.28
N SER A 30 1.98 15.82 1.99
CA SER A 30 1.10 15.45 0.87
C SER A 30 1.09 13.95 0.57
N THR A 31 2.03 13.16 1.06
CA THR A 31 2.04 11.71 0.85
C THR A 31 0.76 11.10 1.42
N HIS A 32 0.15 10.16 0.70
CA HIS A 32 -1.10 9.53 1.11
C HIS A 32 -1.10 9.12 2.58
N HIS A 33 -0.03 8.49 3.04
CA HIS A 33 0.16 8.15 4.44
C HIS A 33 1.64 8.00 4.78
N CYS A 34 1.98 8.32 6.03
CA CYS A 34 3.27 8.04 6.64
C CYS A 34 3.15 7.02 7.79
N LEU A 35 1.92 6.73 8.24
CA LEU A 35 1.63 5.72 9.26
C LEU A 35 0.28 5.06 8.96
N SER A 36 0.27 3.73 9.08
CA SER A 36 -0.92 2.90 8.93
C SER A 36 -1.14 2.13 10.23
N ILE A 37 -2.36 2.18 10.75
CA ILE A 37 -2.77 1.48 11.96
C ILE A 37 -3.83 0.46 11.56
N PHE A 38 -3.58 -0.81 11.89
CA PHE A 38 -4.46 -1.91 11.49
C PHE A 38 -5.04 -2.64 12.69
N THR A 39 -6.30 -3.06 12.58
CA THR A 39 -6.85 -4.15 13.39
C THR A 39 -6.79 -5.42 12.56
N LEU A 40 -6.12 -6.46 13.08
CA LEU A 40 -6.06 -7.75 12.40
C LEU A 40 -7.22 -8.65 12.83
N ARG A 41 -7.78 -9.41 11.90
CA ARG A 41 -8.98 -10.25 12.09
C ARG A 41 -8.83 -11.32 13.19
N ASN A 42 -7.60 -11.77 13.45
CA ASN A 42 -7.27 -12.76 14.48
C ASN A 42 -6.32 -12.20 15.55
N ALA A 43 -6.34 -10.88 15.78
CA ALA A 43 -5.58 -10.28 16.87
C ALA A 43 -6.10 -10.80 18.23
N VAL A 44 -5.18 -11.12 19.14
CA VAL A 44 -5.51 -11.47 20.53
C VAL A 44 -5.63 -10.18 21.33
N GLU A 45 -6.73 -10.01 22.08
CA GLU A 45 -6.99 -8.83 22.91
C GLU A 45 -7.20 -9.18 24.40
N PRO A 46 -6.47 -8.55 25.35
CA PRO A 46 -5.36 -7.62 25.11
C PRO A 46 -4.17 -8.35 24.47
N PRO A 47 -3.38 -7.69 23.62
CA PRO A 47 -2.11 -8.27 23.18
C PRO A 47 -1.26 -8.60 24.41
N ALA A 48 -0.50 -9.70 24.33
CA ALA A 48 0.43 -10.03 25.41
C ALA A 48 1.31 -8.81 25.72
N GLN A 49 1.66 -8.60 26.99
CA GLN A 49 2.53 -7.49 27.37
C GLN A 49 3.86 -7.63 26.58
N HIS A 50 4.19 -6.63 25.74
CA HIS A 50 5.29 -6.62 24.74
C HIS A 50 5.02 -7.29 23.37
N ALA A 51 3.83 -7.81 23.11
CA ALA A 51 3.39 -8.18 21.76
C ALA A 51 2.93 -6.94 20.99
N PHE A 52 3.88 -6.04 20.70
CA PHE A 52 3.65 -4.91 19.81
C PHE A 52 4.18 -5.26 18.41
N GLY A 53 3.24 -5.33 17.46
CA GLY A 53 3.44 -5.80 16.09
C GLY A 53 3.67 -4.64 15.13
N LEU A 54 4.93 -4.42 14.76
CA LEU A 54 5.26 -3.72 13.53
C LEU A 54 4.76 -4.59 12.36
N HIS A 55 3.80 -4.09 11.59
CA HIS A 55 3.30 -4.83 10.44
C HIS A 55 4.33 -4.84 9.30
N HIS A 56 4.80 -3.66 8.87
CA HIS A 56 5.92 -3.50 7.94
C HIS A 56 6.53 -2.10 8.04
N ILE A 57 7.73 -1.94 7.45
CA ILE A 57 8.34 -0.64 7.14
C ILE A 57 8.34 -0.49 5.62
N ALA A 58 7.94 0.67 5.11
CA ALA A 58 7.81 0.92 3.69
C ALA A 58 8.83 1.95 3.19
N PHE A 59 9.46 1.67 2.05
CA PHE A 59 10.41 2.56 1.38
C PHE A 59 9.92 2.88 -0.04
N GLU A 60 9.81 4.18 -0.34
CA GLU A 60 9.55 4.63 -1.70
C GLU A 60 10.83 4.59 -2.53
N MET A 61 10.73 4.01 -3.73
CA MET A 61 11.76 3.97 -4.74
C MET A 61 11.66 5.20 -5.64
N ASN A 62 12.80 5.68 -6.12
CA ASN A 62 12.87 6.90 -6.93
C ASN A 62 12.22 6.75 -8.32
N SER A 63 12.20 5.53 -8.87
CA SER A 63 11.56 5.20 -10.15
C SER A 63 10.97 3.79 -10.15
N SER A 64 10.09 3.50 -11.12
CA SER A 64 9.63 2.13 -11.37
C SER A 64 10.77 1.18 -11.73
N ASP A 65 11.78 1.67 -12.44
CA ASP A 65 12.99 0.90 -12.79
C ASP A 65 13.80 0.55 -11.55
N ASP A 66 13.93 1.46 -10.58
CA ASP A 66 14.61 1.18 -9.31
C ASP A 66 13.85 0.12 -8.50
N LEU A 67 12.52 0.15 -8.52
CA LEU A 67 11.68 -0.87 -7.90
C LEU A 67 11.91 -2.25 -8.54
N LEU A 68 11.89 -2.32 -9.88
CA LEU A 68 12.12 -3.56 -10.62
C LEU A 68 13.56 -4.08 -10.45
N ALA A 69 14.55 -3.19 -10.44
CA ALA A 69 15.94 -3.55 -10.22
C ALA A 69 16.15 -4.13 -8.80
N LEU A 70 15.49 -3.57 -7.79
CA LEU A 70 15.54 -4.12 -6.43
C LEU A 70 14.84 -5.47 -6.35
N TYR A 71 13.68 -5.62 -6.99
CA TYR A 71 12.95 -6.89 -7.10
C TYR A 71 13.84 -8.00 -7.70
N ARG A 72 14.48 -7.74 -8.86
CA ARG A 72 15.43 -8.66 -9.50
C ARG A 72 16.57 -9.05 -8.60
N ARG A 73 17.14 -8.07 -7.88
CA ARG A 73 18.23 -8.33 -6.94
C ARG A 73 17.82 -9.24 -5.78
N PHE A 74 16.56 -9.22 -5.35
CA PHE A 74 16.04 -10.17 -4.37
C PHE A 74 16.02 -11.58 -4.96
N GLU A 75 15.49 -11.75 -6.18
CA GLU A 75 15.44 -13.04 -6.88
C GLU A 75 16.84 -13.62 -7.15
N GLU A 76 17.74 -12.82 -7.70
CA GLU A 76 19.13 -13.20 -7.99
C GLU A 76 19.89 -13.68 -6.75
N ARG A 77 19.54 -13.14 -5.57
CA ARG A 77 20.16 -13.50 -4.29
C ARG A 77 19.40 -14.58 -3.52
N GLY A 78 18.30 -15.10 -4.08
CA GLY A 78 17.45 -16.07 -3.41
C GLY A 78 16.80 -15.55 -2.12
N ILE A 79 16.59 -14.22 -2.02
CA ILE A 79 15.89 -13.62 -0.90
C ILE A 79 14.39 -13.80 -1.13
N ALA A 80 13.69 -14.36 -0.14
CA ALA A 80 12.26 -14.65 -0.28
C ALA A 80 11.45 -13.36 -0.46
N ILE A 81 10.72 -13.31 -1.57
CA ILE A 81 9.69 -12.32 -1.86
C ILE A 81 8.35 -12.90 -1.36
N VAL A 82 7.62 -12.11 -0.59
CA VAL A 82 6.34 -12.52 0.00
C VAL A 82 5.21 -12.41 -1.02
N ASN A 83 5.12 -11.29 -1.73
CA ASN A 83 4.25 -11.05 -2.88
C ASN A 83 4.54 -9.68 -3.51
N ALA A 84 3.93 -9.41 -4.66
CA ALA A 84 3.85 -8.09 -5.29
C ALA A 84 2.41 -7.72 -5.64
N ARG A 85 2.05 -6.44 -5.47
CA ARG A 85 0.65 -5.96 -5.48
C ARG A 85 0.53 -4.56 -6.05
N LYS A 86 -0.70 -4.21 -6.48
CA LYS A 86 -1.16 -2.82 -6.75
C LYS A 86 -2.53 -2.58 -6.11
N GLY A 87 -3.04 -1.35 -6.18
CA GLY A 87 -4.37 -1.00 -5.64
C GLY A 87 -4.34 -0.65 -4.15
N GLY A 88 -5.53 -0.51 -3.55
CA GLY A 88 -5.69 -0.15 -2.14
C GLY A 88 -5.19 1.25 -1.77
N PRO A 89 -5.10 1.56 -0.46
CA PRO A 89 -4.78 2.90 0.06
C PRO A 89 -3.43 3.40 -0.47
N GLY A 90 -3.43 4.54 -1.15
CA GLY A 90 -2.26 5.11 -1.82
C GLY A 90 -1.97 4.59 -3.24
N ASN A 91 -2.62 3.51 -3.66
CA ASN A 91 -2.61 2.90 -5.00
C ASN A 91 -1.22 2.55 -5.58
N GLN A 92 -0.14 2.55 -4.80
CA GLN A 92 1.21 2.31 -5.30
C GLN A 92 1.45 0.85 -5.76
N PRO A 93 2.10 0.57 -6.90
CA PRO A 93 2.69 -0.73 -7.16
C PRO A 93 3.82 -1.00 -6.16
N ARG A 94 3.90 -2.23 -5.64
CA ARG A 94 4.77 -2.57 -4.52
C ARG A 94 5.09 -4.07 -4.47
N PHE A 95 6.18 -4.42 -3.81
CA PHE A 95 6.43 -5.78 -3.35
C PHE A 95 6.91 -5.83 -1.92
N TYR A 96 6.78 -7.02 -1.33
CA TYR A 96 7.16 -7.27 0.05
C TYR A 96 8.27 -8.32 0.12
N GLY A 97 9.27 -8.04 0.94
CA GLY A 97 10.34 -8.97 1.28
C GLY A 97 10.58 -9.00 2.78
N ARG A 98 11.39 -9.94 3.26
CA ARG A 98 11.84 -9.95 4.65
C ARG A 98 13.32 -9.61 4.75
N ASP A 99 13.67 -8.81 5.75
CA ASP A 99 15.06 -8.63 6.14
C ASP A 99 15.60 -9.88 6.87
N PRO A 100 16.91 -9.97 7.16
CA PRO A 100 17.49 -11.11 7.87
C PRO A 100 16.93 -11.36 9.27
N ASP A 101 16.36 -10.34 9.91
CA ASP A 101 15.74 -10.44 11.23
C ASP A 101 14.25 -10.84 11.16
N GLY A 102 13.72 -10.95 9.94
CA GLY A 102 12.35 -11.36 9.66
C GLY A 102 11.34 -10.21 9.60
N ASN A 103 11.76 -8.94 9.69
CA ASN A 103 10.87 -7.79 9.55
C ASN A 103 10.33 -7.74 8.12
N LEU A 104 9.03 -7.47 7.97
CA LEU A 104 8.42 -7.28 6.67
C LEU A 104 8.75 -5.88 6.14
N LEU A 105 9.32 -5.82 4.95
CA LEU A 105 9.63 -4.58 4.25
C LEU A 105 8.74 -4.46 3.02
N GLU A 106 8.16 -3.28 2.81
CA GLU A 106 7.48 -2.90 1.57
C GLU A 106 8.41 -1.99 0.76
N PHE A 107 8.57 -2.30 -0.52
CA PHE A 107 9.21 -1.41 -1.49
C PHE A 107 8.18 -1.02 -2.52
N TYR A 108 8.02 0.27 -2.77
CA TYR A 108 6.97 0.77 -3.62
C TYR A 108 7.41 1.95 -4.47
N TRP A 109 6.60 2.33 -5.45
CA TRP A 109 6.84 3.50 -6.27
C TRP A 109 5.57 4.31 -6.49
N SER A 110 5.67 5.64 -6.48
CA SER A 110 4.61 6.57 -6.88
C SER A 110 3.36 6.44 -6.01
N ILE A 111 3.48 6.59 -4.70
CA ILE A 111 2.29 6.66 -3.85
C ILE A 111 1.47 7.93 -4.13
N ASP A 112 0.15 7.82 -4.02
CA ASP A 112 -0.74 8.97 -4.22
C ASP A 112 -0.38 10.16 -3.32
N GLN A 113 -0.58 11.35 -3.88
CA GLN A 113 -0.42 12.62 -3.17
C GLN A 113 -1.78 13.24 -2.92
N ILE A 114 -1.99 13.70 -1.70
CA ILE A 114 -3.18 14.38 -1.20
C ILE A 114 -3.05 15.87 -1.47
N GLY A 115 -4.03 16.41 -2.19
CA GLY A 115 -4.12 17.83 -2.49
C GLY A 115 -4.66 18.66 -1.32
N TRP A 116 -4.82 19.96 -1.56
CA TRP A 116 -5.36 20.91 -0.58
C TRP A 116 -6.80 20.64 -0.15
N ASP A 117 -7.57 19.90 -0.96
CA ASP A 117 -8.92 19.44 -0.62
C ASP A 117 -8.93 18.32 0.43
N GLY A 118 -7.77 17.69 0.67
CA GLY A 118 -7.63 16.60 1.64
C GLY A 118 -8.28 15.29 1.18
N ILE A 119 -8.70 15.19 -0.09
CA ILE A 119 -9.46 14.06 -0.61
C ILE A 119 -8.51 13.06 -1.28
N PRO A 120 -8.41 11.80 -0.80
CA PRO A 120 -7.64 10.77 -1.49
C PRO A 120 -8.29 10.40 -2.83
N ARG A 121 -7.47 9.99 -3.80
CA ARG A 121 -7.96 9.52 -5.09
C ARG A 121 -8.64 8.15 -4.92
N PRO A 122 -9.67 7.84 -5.72
CA PRO A 122 -10.20 6.48 -5.74
C PRO A 122 -9.17 5.51 -6.31
N TYR A 123 -9.17 4.29 -5.79
CA TYR A 123 -8.26 3.23 -6.19
C TYR A 123 -9.04 1.92 -6.40
N PRO A 124 -8.54 1.01 -7.27
CA PRO A 124 -9.10 -0.32 -7.39
C PRO A 124 -8.79 -1.17 -6.15
N PRO A 125 -9.50 -2.30 -5.96
CA PRO A 125 -9.12 -3.31 -4.98
C PRO A 125 -7.66 -3.75 -5.11
N ILE A 126 -7.11 -4.30 -4.03
CA ILE A 126 -5.76 -4.86 -4.05
C ILE A 126 -5.75 -6.09 -4.95
N GLU A 127 -4.80 -6.11 -5.87
CA GLU A 127 -4.58 -7.22 -6.81
C GLU A 127 -3.10 -7.59 -6.80
N GLU A 128 -2.81 -8.89 -6.90
CA GLU A 128 -1.44 -9.38 -7.10
C GLU A 128 -0.98 -9.10 -8.53
N ILE A 129 0.31 -8.80 -8.68
CA ILE A 129 0.94 -8.48 -9.97
C ILE A 129 2.25 -9.23 -10.10
N GLU A 130 2.62 -9.55 -11.34
CA GLU A 130 3.94 -10.05 -11.70
C GLU A 130 4.84 -8.87 -12.09
N LEU A 131 5.67 -8.40 -11.15
CA LEU A 131 6.45 -7.15 -11.34
C LEU A 131 7.36 -7.17 -12.57
N GLU A 132 7.94 -8.32 -12.92
CA GLU A 132 8.78 -8.49 -14.11
C GLU A 132 8.08 -8.13 -15.43
N SER A 133 6.76 -8.33 -15.48
CA SER A 133 5.95 -8.10 -16.67
C SER A 133 4.97 -6.93 -16.52
N PHE A 134 5.07 -6.18 -15.42
CA PHE A 134 4.13 -5.13 -15.09
C PHE A 134 4.36 -3.88 -15.97
N ASP A 135 3.31 -3.45 -16.68
CA ASP A 135 3.34 -2.24 -17.51
C ASP A 135 3.10 -0.99 -16.64
N PHE A 136 4.18 -0.43 -16.11
CA PHE A 136 4.15 0.76 -15.26
C PHE A 136 3.60 2.00 -15.98
N GLU A 137 3.87 2.15 -17.27
CA GLU A 137 3.37 3.29 -18.04
C GLU A 137 1.86 3.21 -18.25
N ALA A 138 1.34 2.01 -18.58
CA ALA A 138 -0.11 1.79 -18.66
C ALA A 138 -0.79 2.03 -17.33
N PHE A 139 -0.19 1.54 -16.24
CA PHE A 139 -0.69 1.77 -14.90
C PHE A 139 -0.78 3.27 -14.56
N GLU A 140 0.25 4.06 -14.86
CA GLU A 140 0.24 5.50 -14.61
C GLU A 140 -0.82 6.22 -15.45
N ARG A 141 -0.92 5.90 -16.75
CA ARG A 141 -1.97 6.45 -17.62
C ARG A 141 -3.38 6.15 -17.11
N ASP A 142 -3.61 4.91 -16.66
CA ASP A 142 -4.90 4.48 -16.14
C ASP A 142 -5.26 5.20 -14.85
N ARG A 143 -4.29 5.30 -13.94
CA ARG A 143 -4.43 6.01 -12.66
C ARG A 143 -4.77 7.48 -12.86
N GLU A 144 -4.07 8.17 -13.76
CA GLU A 144 -4.35 9.58 -14.04
C GLU A 144 -5.73 9.78 -14.70
N ARG A 145 -6.14 8.87 -15.59
CA ARG A 145 -7.50 8.88 -16.16
C ARG A 145 -8.57 8.72 -15.07
N MET A 146 -8.39 7.78 -14.15
CA MET A 146 -9.33 7.56 -13.03
C MET A 146 -9.41 8.79 -12.12
N ALA A 147 -8.27 9.39 -11.79
CA ALA A 147 -8.20 10.60 -10.97
C ALA A 147 -8.94 11.79 -11.63
N ALA A 148 -8.75 11.98 -12.95
CA ALA A 148 -9.43 13.02 -13.71
C ALA A 148 -10.96 12.81 -13.74
N ALA A 149 -11.41 11.58 -13.96
CA ALA A 149 -12.83 11.24 -13.96
C ALA A 149 -13.49 11.51 -12.59
N ALA A 150 -12.83 11.14 -11.50
CA ALA A 150 -13.32 11.40 -10.14
C ALA A 150 -13.44 12.90 -9.84
N LYS A 151 -12.44 13.70 -10.24
CA LYS A 151 -12.49 15.16 -10.08
C LYS A 151 -13.62 15.80 -10.88
N ALA A 152 -13.92 15.29 -12.08
CA ALA A 152 -15.03 15.77 -12.89
C ALA A 152 -16.38 15.47 -12.24
N ALA A 153 -16.56 14.27 -11.69
CA ALA A 153 -17.78 13.87 -10.99
C ALA A 153 -18.07 14.72 -9.74
N ASN A 154 -17.04 15.13 -9.00
CA ASN A 154 -17.19 15.96 -7.80
C ASN A 154 -17.53 17.45 -8.08
N LYS A 155 -17.49 17.89 -9.34
CA LYS A 155 -17.82 19.27 -9.73
C LYS A 155 -19.23 19.43 -10.32
N ALA A 156 -19.91 18.31 -10.61
CA ALA A 156 -21.26 18.27 -11.15
C ALA A 156 -22.29 18.25 -10.02
#